data_AF-X5ZXH3-F1
#
_entry.id   AF-X5ZXH3-F1
#
_cell.length_a   1.000
_cell.length_b   1.000
_cell.length_c   1.000
_cell.angle_alpha   90.00
_cell.angle_beta   90.00
_cell.angle_gamma   90.00
#
_symmetry.space_group_name_H-M   'P 1'
#
loop_
_entity.id
_entity.type
_entity.pdbx_description
1 polymer ?
#
loop_
_entity_poly.entity_id
_entity_poly.type
_entity_poly.pdbx_seq_one_letter_code
_entity_poly.pdbx_strand_id
1 'polypeptide(L)'
;MHNYIDLHRHAAVRAAMLDHPAVALRLVVAHAITGSGLWQVRPEPQRAANETVTASLAGCKAEAAFGKKRREVLALLGSPDEDSLVAGGNGDAVAIAGVFARLLALCDDDVMRVLTLVVAETLAAGSAVVEALGNHLNVDMGIWWQPDDAFFDLLRDKEIANSMLADVGGKLVADGNVAEKVKTQKNIIRDFLAGENGRPWVETWLPRWMKFPAESYTSRSGSAPRSVDTSAAAVRARIVDQGPSGGSLDYRRSGRARRYGPRRLPIGRLVEPVPRARNSDASSPHFGSPAPRRVAC
;
A
#
# COMPACT_ATOMS: atom_id res chain seq x y z
N MET A 1 23.30 -15.74 28.42
CA MET A 1 22.03 -16.34 28.86
C MET A 1 20.81 -15.71 28.19
N HIS A 2 20.62 -14.38 28.22
CA HIS A 2 19.46 -13.71 27.59
C HIS A 2 19.24 -14.08 26.11
N ASN A 3 20.26 -13.93 25.25
CA ASN A 3 20.16 -14.32 23.84
C ASN A 3 19.73 -15.79 23.62
N TYR A 4 20.21 -16.71 24.47
CA TYR A 4 19.79 -18.11 24.41
C TYR A 4 18.28 -18.26 24.69
N ILE A 5 17.79 -17.59 25.74
CA ILE A 5 16.37 -17.58 26.09
C ILE A 5 15.53 -16.97 24.96
N ASP A 6 15.94 -15.81 24.44
CA ASP A 6 15.22 -15.10 23.38
C ASP A 6 15.12 -15.93 22.11
N LEU A 7 16.21 -16.59 21.70
CA LEU A 7 16.23 -17.46 20.52
C LEU A 7 15.33 -18.69 20.70
N HIS A 8 15.32 -19.32 21.88
CA HIS A 8 14.43 -20.46 22.14
C HIS A 8 12.95 -20.04 22.19
N ARG A 9 12.63 -18.88 22.78
CA ARG A 9 11.26 -18.33 22.78
C ARG A 9 10.81 -17.97 21.37
N HIS A 10 11.66 -17.32 20.60
CA HIS A 10 11.42 -17.02 19.19
C HIS A 10 11.18 -18.31 18.39
N ALA A 11 12.01 -19.34 18.57
CA ALA A 11 11.85 -20.64 17.92
C ALA A 11 10.48 -21.29 18.20
N ALA A 12 10.02 -21.25 19.45
CA ALA A 12 8.71 -21.76 19.83
C ALA A 12 7.55 -20.97 19.18
N VAL A 13 7.64 -19.63 19.19
CA VAL A 13 6.60 -18.75 18.61
C VAL A 13 6.51 -18.95 17.09
N ARG A 14 7.63 -19.02 16.37
CA ARG A 14 7.59 -19.23 14.91
C ARG A 14 6.99 -20.57 14.53
N ALA A 15 7.21 -21.62 15.34
CA ALA A 15 6.65 -22.94 15.08
C ALA A 15 5.12 -22.91 15.27
N ALA A 16 4.64 -22.34 16.37
CA ALA A 16 3.20 -22.21 16.63
C ALA A 16 2.49 -21.32 15.61
N MET A 17 3.12 -20.23 15.15
CA MET A 17 2.52 -19.29 14.19
C MET A 17 2.14 -19.94 12.86
N LEU A 18 2.78 -21.05 12.46
CA LEU A 18 2.46 -21.77 11.22
C LEU A 18 1.03 -22.31 11.22
N ASP A 19 0.44 -22.58 12.39
CA ASP A 19 -0.95 -23.02 12.54
C ASP A 19 -1.95 -21.83 12.59
N HIS A 20 -1.46 -20.59 12.48
CA HIS A 20 -2.24 -19.36 12.66
C HIS A 20 -2.04 -18.33 11.52
N PRO A 21 -2.36 -18.67 10.25
CA PRO A 21 -2.12 -17.78 9.11
C PRO A 21 -2.86 -16.43 9.21
N ALA A 22 -4.06 -16.40 9.79
CA ALA A 22 -4.82 -15.15 10.00
C ALA A 22 -4.13 -14.19 10.99
N VAL A 23 -3.39 -14.73 11.97
CA VAL A 23 -2.58 -13.95 12.91
C VAL A 23 -1.33 -13.43 12.20
N ALA A 24 -0.67 -14.27 11.40
CA ALA A 24 0.48 -13.88 10.60
C ALA A 24 0.15 -12.74 9.62
N LEU A 25 -1.02 -12.79 8.95
CA LEU A 25 -1.50 -11.71 8.07
C LEU A 25 -1.62 -10.38 8.81
N ARG A 26 -2.24 -10.38 10.00
CA ARG A 26 -2.38 -9.17 10.83
C ARG A 26 -1.03 -8.62 11.27
N LEU A 27 -0.06 -9.49 11.57
CA LEU A 27 1.30 -9.06 11.90
C LEU A 27 2.02 -8.44 10.70
N VAL A 28 1.83 -8.99 9.50
CA VAL A 28 2.35 -8.39 8.25
C VAL A 28 1.75 -7.00 8.03
N VAL A 29 0.44 -6.84 8.23
CA VAL A 29 -0.22 -5.52 8.12
C VAL A 29 0.36 -4.55 9.16
N ALA A 30 0.54 -4.98 10.40
CA ALA A 30 1.17 -4.15 11.43
C ALA A 30 2.58 -3.71 10.99
N HIS A 31 3.41 -4.63 10.49
CA HIS A 31 4.74 -4.29 9.96
C HIS A 31 4.69 -3.34 8.77
N ALA A 32 3.70 -3.44 7.89
CA ALA A 32 3.57 -2.54 6.75
C ALA A 32 3.17 -1.10 7.16
N ILE A 33 2.39 -0.96 8.23
CA ILE A 33 1.99 0.32 8.82
C ILE A 33 3.18 0.97 9.53
N THR A 34 3.77 0.26 10.50
CA THR A 34 4.73 0.85 11.44
C THR A 34 6.18 0.71 11.01
N GLY A 35 6.48 -0.18 10.06
CA GLY A 35 7.84 -0.69 9.85
C GLY A 35 8.30 -1.62 10.97
N SER A 36 9.51 -2.18 10.84
CA SER A 36 10.29 -2.82 11.91
C SER A 36 11.77 -2.87 11.53
N GLY A 37 12.63 -3.37 12.43
CA GLY A 37 14.06 -3.52 12.14
C GLY A 37 14.39 -4.40 10.93
N LEU A 38 13.52 -5.35 10.55
CA LEU A 38 13.73 -6.26 9.42
C LEU A 38 12.77 -6.02 8.24
N TRP A 39 11.73 -5.22 8.43
CA TRP A 39 10.71 -4.94 7.42
C TRP A 39 10.58 -3.44 7.25
N GLN A 40 11.03 -2.94 6.11
CA GLN A 40 10.96 -1.53 5.77
C GLN A 40 9.92 -1.34 4.68
N VAL A 41 8.87 -0.59 5.01
CA VAL A 41 7.82 -0.19 4.08
C VAL A 41 7.78 1.32 4.05
N ARG A 42 7.73 1.89 2.84
CA ARG A 42 7.71 3.33 2.63
C ARG A 42 6.51 3.68 1.77
N PRO A 43 5.71 4.70 2.17
CA PRO A 43 4.69 5.23 1.29
C PRO A 43 5.33 5.85 0.04
N GLU A 44 4.61 5.83 -1.07
CA GLU A 44 4.93 6.62 -2.25
C GLU A 44 4.86 8.10 -1.84
N PRO A 45 5.98 8.85 -1.93
CA PRO A 45 6.03 10.24 -1.46
C PRO A 45 5.12 11.19 -2.26
N GLN A 46 4.62 10.76 -3.42
CA GLN A 46 3.84 11.59 -4.35
C GLN A 46 4.52 12.92 -4.66
N ARG A 47 5.85 12.88 -4.81
CA ARG A 47 6.64 14.09 -5.05
C ARG A 47 6.48 14.56 -6.50
N ALA A 48 5.66 15.58 -6.69
CA ALA A 48 5.56 16.30 -7.94
C ALA A 48 6.86 17.07 -8.27
N ALA A 49 7.17 17.21 -9.56
CA ALA A 49 8.37 17.89 -10.03
C ALA A 49 8.29 19.43 -9.88
N ASN A 50 7.07 19.98 -9.79
CA ASN A 50 6.80 21.41 -9.65
C ASN A 50 5.44 21.64 -8.99
N GLU A 51 5.19 22.87 -8.54
CA GLU A 51 3.96 23.27 -7.84
C GLU A 51 2.70 23.13 -8.71
N THR A 52 2.82 23.31 -10.03
CA THR A 52 1.70 23.15 -10.97
C THR A 52 1.15 21.71 -10.94
N VAL A 53 2.04 20.72 -10.95
CA VAL A 53 1.66 19.31 -10.81
C VAL A 53 1.14 19.00 -9.41
N THR A 54 1.74 19.58 -8.36
CA THR A 54 1.24 19.45 -6.98
C THR A 54 -0.20 19.93 -6.85
N ALA A 55 -0.52 21.12 -7.37
CA ALA A 55 -1.85 21.71 -7.31
C ALA A 55 -2.89 20.90 -8.09
N SER A 56 -2.51 20.43 -9.29
CA SER A 56 -3.36 19.54 -10.12
C SER A 56 -3.68 18.23 -9.39
N LEU A 57 -2.67 17.57 -8.81
CA LEU A 57 -2.86 16.35 -8.02
C LEU A 57 -3.72 16.59 -6.78
N ALA A 58 -3.51 17.69 -6.05
CA ALA A 58 -4.30 18.02 -4.86
C ALA A 58 -5.79 18.24 -5.19
N GLY A 59 -6.11 18.72 -6.39
CA GLY A 59 -7.48 18.86 -6.89
C GLY A 59 -8.07 17.59 -7.53
N CYS A 60 -7.28 16.51 -7.64
CA CYS A 60 -7.69 15.32 -8.36
C CYS A 60 -8.79 14.55 -7.61
N LYS A 61 -9.79 14.10 -8.37
CA LYS A 61 -10.93 13.30 -7.87
C LYS A 61 -10.49 11.99 -7.22
N ALA A 62 -9.45 11.35 -7.77
CA ALA A 62 -8.92 10.10 -7.23
C ALA A 62 -8.32 10.31 -5.82
N GLU A 63 -7.54 11.37 -5.62
CA GLU A 63 -6.96 11.70 -4.32
C GLU A 63 -8.04 12.06 -3.29
N ALA A 64 -9.06 12.83 -3.67
CA ALA A 64 -10.19 13.12 -2.78
C ALA A 64 -10.95 11.84 -2.35
N ALA A 65 -11.19 10.92 -3.29
CA ALA A 65 -11.84 9.64 -3.01
C ALA A 65 -10.96 8.76 -2.10
N PHE A 66 -9.65 8.73 -2.35
CA PHE A 66 -8.69 7.97 -1.54
C PHE A 66 -8.59 8.51 -0.12
N GLY A 67 -8.50 9.85 0.06
CA GLY A 67 -8.45 10.50 1.36
C GLY A 67 -9.69 10.24 2.24
N LYS A 68 -10.86 10.03 1.64
CA LYS A 68 -12.05 9.56 2.37
C LYS A 68 -11.85 8.15 2.93
N LYS A 69 -11.33 7.22 2.13
CA LYS A 69 -11.05 5.84 2.56
C LYS A 69 -9.95 5.76 3.59
N ARG A 70 -8.93 6.61 3.48
CA ARG A 70 -7.87 6.76 4.48
C ARG A 70 -8.45 7.11 5.86
N ARG A 71 -9.33 8.11 5.94
CA ARG A 71 -10.01 8.49 7.19
C ARG A 71 -10.83 7.35 7.81
N GLU A 72 -11.57 6.61 7.00
CA GLU A 72 -12.29 5.41 7.46
C GLU A 72 -11.35 4.37 8.10
N VAL A 73 -10.18 4.13 7.48
CA VAL A 73 -9.15 3.20 7.99
C VAL A 73 -8.46 3.73 9.24
N LEU A 74 -8.14 5.02 9.32
CA LEU A 74 -7.54 5.64 10.50
C LEU A 74 -8.46 5.52 11.72
N ALA A 75 -9.77 5.68 11.52
CA ALA A 75 -10.78 5.45 12.55
C ALA A 75 -10.80 3.98 13.02
N LEU A 76 -10.68 3.02 12.10
CA LEU A 76 -10.56 1.59 12.45
C LEU A 76 -9.30 1.29 13.27
N LEU A 77 -8.20 2.03 13.04
CA LEU A 77 -6.96 1.90 13.80
C LEU A 77 -6.97 2.71 15.11
N GLY A 78 -7.92 3.63 15.28
CA GLY A 78 -7.98 4.54 16.43
C GLY A 78 -6.90 5.61 16.40
N SER A 79 -6.44 6.03 15.22
CA SER A 79 -5.50 7.14 15.08
C SER A 79 -6.18 8.46 15.48
N PRO A 80 -5.52 9.32 16.27
CA PRO A 80 -6.04 10.65 16.57
C PRO A 80 -5.84 11.66 15.43
N ASP A 81 -4.92 11.36 14.50
CA ASP A 81 -4.67 12.17 13.31
C ASP A 81 -5.39 11.53 12.12
N GLU A 82 -6.48 12.18 11.69
CA GLU A 82 -7.36 11.72 10.60
C GLU A 82 -6.77 11.98 9.20
N ASP A 83 -5.74 12.82 9.09
CA ASP A 83 -5.15 13.19 7.79
C ASP A 83 -3.76 12.57 7.57
N SER A 84 -3.17 11.96 8.61
CA SER A 84 -1.91 11.21 8.52
C SER A 84 -1.96 10.06 7.51
N LEU A 85 -0.79 9.72 6.92
CA LEU A 85 -0.65 8.47 6.18
C LEU A 85 -0.80 7.28 7.15
N VAL A 86 -1.34 6.18 6.65
CA VAL A 86 -1.45 4.94 7.42
C VAL A 86 -0.13 4.20 7.43
N ALA A 87 0.60 4.21 6.31
CA ALA A 87 1.94 3.64 6.21
C ALA A 87 3.05 4.65 6.56
N GLY A 88 4.24 4.15 6.89
CA GLY A 88 5.45 4.97 7.04
C GLY A 88 5.89 5.24 8.48
N GLY A 89 5.51 4.38 9.44
CA GLY A 89 6.05 4.44 10.79
C GLY A 89 7.57 4.23 10.86
N ASN A 90 8.14 4.57 12.02
CA ASN A 90 9.60 4.59 12.25
C ASN A 90 10.18 3.25 12.75
N GLY A 91 9.37 2.18 12.80
CA GLY A 91 9.78 0.85 13.27
C GLY A 91 9.79 0.68 14.79
N ASP A 92 9.15 1.58 15.55
CA ASP A 92 9.03 1.45 17.01
C ASP A 92 8.31 0.15 17.43
N ALA A 93 8.94 -0.60 18.34
CA ALA A 93 8.46 -1.90 18.77
C ALA A 93 7.14 -1.81 19.56
N VAL A 94 6.94 -0.73 20.32
CA VAL A 94 5.70 -0.51 21.09
C VAL A 94 4.56 -0.17 20.13
N ALA A 95 4.82 0.66 19.11
CA ALA A 95 3.86 0.97 18.05
C ALA A 95 3.43 -0.29 17.28
N ILE A 96 4.37 -1.16 16.87
CA ILE A 96 4.05 -2.44 16.22
C ILE A 96 3.10 -3.27 17.09
N ALA A 97 3.42 -3.43 18.38
CA ALA A 97 2.61 -4.22 19.30
C ALA A 97 1.20 -3.64 19.48
N GLY A 98 1.08 -2.31 19.58
CA GLY A 98 -0.20 -1.60 19.68
C GLY A 98 -1.09 -1.79 18.45
N VAL A 99 -0.53 -1.58 17.25
CA VAL A 99 -1.26 -1.78 15.99
C VAL A 99 -1.64 -3.25 15.81
N PHE A 100 -0.73 -4.19 16.12
CA PHE A 100 -1.03 -5.62 16.04
C PHE A 100 -2.17 -6.03 16.98
N ALA A 101 -2.17 -5.56 18.22
CA ALA A 101 -3.26 -5.80 19.17
C ALA A 101 -4.59 -5.23 18.65
N ARG A 102 -4.58 -4.04 18.04
CA ARG A 102 -5.77 -3.46 17.42
C ARG A 102 -6.28 -4.31 16.27
N LEU A 103 -5.42 -4.77 15.37
CA LEU A 103 -5.79 -5.62 14.23
C LEU A 103 -6.31 -7.00 14.65
N LEU A 104 -5.83 -7.56 15.76
CA LEU A 104 -6.36 -8.80 16.34
C LEU A 104 -7.82 -8.66 16.80
N ALA A 105 -8.25 -7.46 17.19
CA ALA A 105 -9.63 -7.19 17.61
C ALA A 105 -10.57 -6.90 16.44
N LEU A 106 -10.05 -6.63 15.24
CA LEU A 106 -10.85 -6.37 14.03
C LEU A 106 -11.29 -7.67 13.35
N CYS A 107 -12.46 -7.62 12.70
CA CYS A 107 -12.90 -8.70 11.82
C CYS A 107 -12.02 -8.75 10.55
N ASP A 108 -12.07 -9.88 9.84
CA ASP A 108 -11.23 -10.08 8.65
C ASP A 108 -11.51 -9.04 7.56
N ASP A 109 -12.77 -8.64 7.36
CA ASP A 109 -13.13 -7.61 6.36
C ASP A 109 -12.46 -6.26 6.64
N ASP A 110 -12.40 -5.86 7.91
CA ASP A 110 -11.75 -4.60 8.30
C ASP A 110 -10.24 -4.69 8.17
N VAL A 111 -9.64 -5.83 8.51
CA VAL A 111 -8.20 -6.07 8.27
C VAL A 111 -7.87 -6.02 6.78
N MET A 112 -8.73 -6.57 5.92
CA MET A 112 -8.55 -6.50 4.47
C MET A 112 -8.64 -5.06 3.96
N ARG A 113 -9.55 -4.23 4.49
CA ARG A 113 -9.64 -2.80 4.15
C ARG A 113 -8.37 -2.05 4.53
N VAL A 114 -7.84 -2.28 5.74
CA VAL A 114 -6.58 -1.70 6.20
C VAL A 114 -5.43 -2.12 5.29
N LEU A 115 -5.31 -3.42 5.00
CA LEU A 115 -4.29 -3.96 4.11
C LEU A 115 -4.33 -3.31 2.73
N THR A 116 -5.51 -3.24 2.10
CA THR A 116 -5.66 -2.66 0.75
C THR A 116 -5.22 -1.20 0.73
N LEU A 117 -5.57 -0.41 1.76
CA LEU A 117 -5.17 0.99 1.83
C LEU A 117 -3.65 1.13 2.01
N VAL A 118 -3.03 0.35 2.89
CA VAL A 118 -1.58 0.36 3.11
C VAL A 118 -0.83 -0.03 1.83
N VAL A 119 -1.31 -1.06 1.12
CA VAL A 119 -0.73 -1.43 -0.19
C VAL A 119 -0.87 -0.27 -1.17
N ALA A 120 -2.04 0.37 -1.26
CA ALA A 120 -2.25 1.50 -2.16
C ALA A 120 -1.34 2.71 -1.84
N GLU A 121 -1.12 3.05 -0.57
CA GLU A 121 -0.19 4.12 -0.16
C GLU A 121 1.27 3.81 -0.50
N THR A 122 1.62 2.54 -0.69
CA THR A 122 3.00 2.09 -0.90
C THR A 122 3.28 1.70 -2.36
N LEU A 123 2.30 1.88 -3.25
CA LEU A 123 2.48 1.66 -4.69
C LEU A 123 3.36 2.76 -5.29
N ALA A 124 4.56 2.38 -5.71
CA ALA A 124 5.48 3.31 -6.35
C ALA A 124 4.91 3.85 -7.68
N ALA A 125 4.84 5.17 -7.78
CA ALA A 125 4.33 5.86 -8.96
C ALA A 125 5.19 5.55 -10.19
N GLY A 126 4.54 5.31 -11.34
CA GLY A 126 5.23 4.94 -12.58
C GLY A 126 5.86 3.54 -12.61
N SER A 127 5.62 2.71 -11.59
CA SER A 127 6.08 1.32 -11.58
C SER A 127 5.25 0.42 -12.52
N ALA A 128 5.83 -0.69 -12.95
CA ALA A 128 5.12 -1.71 -13.74
C ALA A 128 3.93 -2.33 -12.99
N VAL A 129 3.94 -2.28 -11.65
CA VAL A 129 2.84 -2.76 -10.81
C VAL A 129 1.60 -1.88 -10.98
N VAL A 130 1.76 -0.56 -11.09
CA VAL A 130 0.64 0.36 -11.33
C VAL A 130 0.00 0.06 -12.69
N GLU A 131 0.79 -0.15 -13.73
CA GLU A 131 0.27 -0.60 -15.05
C GLU A 131 -0.47 -1.93 -14.94
N ALA A 132 0.13 -2.93 -14.29
CA ALA A 132 -0.49 -4.25 -14.14
C ALA A 132 -1.82 -4.17 -13.37
N LEU A 133 -1.88 -3.38 -12.29
CA LEU A 133 -3.08 -3.17 -11.49
C LEU A 133 -4.14 -2.38 -12.25
N GLY A 134 -3.77 -1.29 -12.92
CA GLY A 134 -4.70 -0.51 -13.74
C GLY A 134 -5.37 -1.37 -14.81
N ASN A 135 -4.59 -2.24 -15.43
CA ASN A 135 -5.09 -3.25 -16.37
C ASN A 135 -5.98 -4.31 -15.72
N HIS A 136 -5.55 -4.91 -14.61
CA HIS A 136 -6.27 -6.00 -13.95
C HIS A 136 -7.60 -5.53 -13.35
N LEU A 137 -7.63 -4.33 -12.79
CA LEU A 137 -8.80 -3.71 -12.17
C LEU A 137 -9.71 -3.03 -13.21
N ASN A 138 -9.34 -3.04 -14.50
CA ASN A 138 -10.02 -2.32 -15.58
C ASN A 138 -10.27 -0.84 -15.22
N VAL A 139 -9.23 -0.15 -14.76
CA VAL A 139 -9.33 1.26 -14.36
C VAL A 139 -9.68 2.11 -15.58
N ASP A 140 -10.84 2.75 -15.52
CA ASP A 140 -11.26 3.75 -16.49
C ASP A 140 -10.77 5.14 -16.06
N MET A 141 -9.75 5.65 -16.76
CA MET A 141 -9.18 6.96 -16.47
C MET A 141 -10.10 8.12 -16.82
N GLY A 142 -11.14 7.93 -17.64
CA GLY A 142 -12.15 8.96 -17.93
C GLY A 142 -13.01 9.29 -16.71
N ILE A 143 -13.09 8.38 -15.73
CA ILE A 143 -13.78 8.63 -14.46
C ILE A 143 -12.92 9.48 -13.52
N TRP A 144 -11.60 9.34 -13.59
CA TRP A 144 -10.65 9.86 -12.60
C TRP A 144 -9.91 11.11 -13.06
N TRP A 145 -9.77 11.31 -14.36
CA TRP A 145 -8.96 12.36 -14.93
C TRP A 145 -9.68 13.07 -16.07
N GLN A 146 -9.47 14.39 -16.11
CA GLN A 146 -9.82 15.25 -17.22
C GLN A 146 -8.67 16.24 -17.44
N PRO A 147 -8.45 16.71 -18.67
CA PRO A 147 -7.40 17.69 -18.93
C PRO A 147 -7.70 19.00 -18.21
N ASP A 148 -6.72 19.48 -17.44
CA ASP A 148 -6.74 20.77 -16.76
C ASP A 148 -5.69 21.72 -17.35
N ASP A 149 -5.60 22.93 -16.81
CA ASP A 149 -4.61 23.89 -17.30
C ASP A 149 -3.17 23.43 -17.08
N ALA A 150 -2.91 22.70 -15.99
CA ALA A 150 -1.59 22.12 -15.72
C ALA A 150 -1.16 21.16 -16.84
N PHE A 151 -2.05 20.28 -17.30
CA PHE A 151 -1.78 19.39 -18.43
C PHE A 151 -1.38 20.15 -19.68
N PHE A 152 -2.18 21.16 -20.06
CA PHE A 152 -1.90 21.93 -21.26
C PHE A 152 -0.64 22.79 -21.14
N ASP A 153 -0.31 23.32 -19.96
CA ASP A 153 0.91 24.10 -19.75
C ASP A 153 2.18 23.24 -19.87
N LEU A 154 2.11 21.99 -19.42
CA LEU A 154 3.20 21.02 -19.51
C LEU A 154 3.39 20.44 -20.92
N LEU A 155 2.37 20.45 -21.77
CA LEU A 155 2.43 19.95 -23.15
C LEU A 155 3.31 20.86 -24.04
N ARG A 156 4.62 20.63 -24.11
CA ARG A 156 5.53 21.51 -24.89
C ARG A 156 5.86 21.00 -26.29
N ASP A 157 5.75 19.70 -26.49
CA ASP A 157 6.11 19.07 -27.76
C ASP A 157 5.01 19.30 -28.81
N LYS A 158 5.41 19.91 -29.93
CA LYS A 158 4.51 20.25 -31.04
C LYS A 158 4.02 19.01 -31.80
N GLU A 159 4.85 17.97 -31.93
CA GLU A 159 4.49 16.71 -32.59
C GLU A 159 3.42 15.97 -31.78
N ILE A 160 3.60 15.94 -30.45
CA ILE A 160 2.63 15.33 -29.53
C ILE A 160 1.34 16.15 -29.50
N ALA A 161 1.41 17.48 -29.42
CA ALA A 161 0.21 18.33 -29.44
C ALA A 161 -0.59 18.17 -30.74
N ASN A 162 0.08 18.06 -31.89
CA ASN A 162 -0.59 17.82 -33.16
C ASN A 162 -1.23 16.42 -33.23
N SER A 163 -0.57 15.41 -32.65
CA SER A 163 -1.12 14.06 -32.56
C SER A 163 -2.37 14.01 -31.66
N MET A 164 -2.36 14.71 -30.52
CA MET A 164 -3.55 14.86 -29.66
C MET A 164 -4.67 15.63 -30.38
N LEU A 165 -4.32 16.65 -31.16
CA LEU A 165 -5.29 17.35 -32.00
C LEU A 165 -5.92 16.42 -33.04
N ALA A 166 -5.18 15.47 -33.60
CA ALA A 166 -5.72 14.47 -34.51
C ALA A 166 -6.70 13.51 -33.80
N ASP A 167 -6.42 13.14 -32.55
CA ASP A 167 -7.30 12.29 -31.74
C ASP A 167 -8.64 13.00 -31.43
N VAL A 168 -8.62 14.31 -31.18
CA VAL A 168 -9.80 15.10 -30.79
C VAL A 168 -10.56 15.68 -31.98
N GLY A 169 -9.86 16.34 -32.90
CA GLY A 169 -10.44 17.09 -34.02
C GLY A 169 -10.35 16.38 -35.36
N GLY A 170 -9.77 15.18 -35.39
CA GLY A 170 -9.56 14.41 -36.62
C GLY A 170 -8.33 14.85 -37.43
N LYS A 171 -7.91 13.96 -38.34
CA LYS A 171 -6.67 14.11 -39.12
C LYS A 171 -6.63 15.40 -39.95
N LEU A 172 -7.74 15.77 -40.59
CA LEU A 172 -7.80 16.96 -41.46
C LEU A 172 -7.51 18.25 -40.69
N VAL A 173 -8.04 18.37 -39.47
CA VAL A 173 -7.80 19.54 -38.61
C VAL A 173 -6.34 19.55 -38.14
N ALA A 174 -5.79 18.39 -37.78
CA ALA A 174 -4.39 18.30 -37.40
C ALA A 174 -3.43 18.67 -38.54
N ASP A 175 -3.65 18.13 -39.74
CA ASP A 175 -2.83 18.41 -40.94
C ASP A 175 -2.87 19.91 -41.29
N GLY A 176 -4.04 20.53 -41.23
CA GLY A 176 -4.20 21.98 -41.48
C GLY A 176 -3.49 22.87 -40.46
N ASN A 177 -3.23 22.36 -39.25
CA ASN A 177 -2.60 23.10 -38.16
C ASN A 177 -1.17 22.62 -37.84
N VAL A 178 -0.57 21.80 -38.70
CA VAL A 178 0.78 21.24 -38.46
C VAL A 178 1.86 22.34 -38.43
N ALA A 179 1.69 23.41 -39.21
CA ALA A 179 2.62 24.53 -39.25
C ALA A 179 2.44 25.50 -38.06
N GLU A 180 1.29 25.48 -37.39
CA GLU A 180 0.94 26.41 -36.31
C GLU A 180 1.82 26.27 -35.06
N LYS A 181 1.80 27.31 -34.22
CA LYS A 181 2.48 27.25 -32.91
C LYS A 181 1.76 26.27 -31.99
N VAL A 182 2.51 25.61 -31.10
CA VAL A 182 1.94 24.66 -30.12
C VAL A 182 0.81 25.28 -29.27
N LYS A 183 0.92 26.59 -28.97
CA LYS A 183 -0.13 27.34 -28.28
C LYS A 183 -1.45 27.35 -29.05
N THR A 184 -1.41 27.58 -30.37
CA THR A 184 -2.60 27.54 -31.22
C THR A 184 -3.21 26.13 -31.21
N GLN A 185 -2.40 25.09 -31.33
CA GLN A 185 -2.88 23.70 -31.30
C GLN A 185 -3.54 23.33 -29.97
N LYS A 186 -2.97 23.74 -28.82
CA LYS A 186 -3.58 23.55 -27.50
C LYS A 186 -4.94 24.24 -27.38
N ASN A 187 -5.05 25.47 -27.89
CA ASN A 187 -6.31 26.21 -27.86
C ASN A 187 -7.37 25.49 -28.69
N ILE A 188 -7.02 24.99 -29.87
CA ILE A 188 -7.95 24.21 -30.69
C ILE A 188 -8.42 22.94 -29.94
N ILE A 189 -7.52 22.24 -29.26
CA ILE A 189 -7.89 21.07 -28.44
C ILE A 189 -8.89 21.48 -27.36
N ARG A 190 -8.62 22.57 -26.62
CA ARG A 190 -9.55 23.09 -25.61
C ARG A 190 -10.92 23.43 -26.20
N ASP A 191 -10.96 24.08 -27.36
CA ASP A 191 -12.20 24.44 -28.04
C ASP A 191 -13.06 23.19 -28.34
N PHE A 192 -12.46 22.09 -28.81
CA PHE A 192 -13.18 20.83 -29.02
C PHE A 192 -13.68 20.20 -27.72
N LEU A 193 -12.88 20.27 -26.65
CA LEU A 193 -13.27 19.71 -25.34
C LEU A 193 -14.36 20.54 -24.65
N ALA A 194 -14.47 21.82 -24.98
CA ALA A 194 -15.52 22.72 -24.49
C ALA A 194 -16.74 22.81 -25.42
N GLY A 195 -16.63 22.36 -26.68
CA GLY A 195 -17.67 22.57 -27.69
C GLY A 195 -17.79 24.03 -28.13
N GLU A 196 -16.71 24.80 -28.04
CA GLU A 196 -16.65 26.23 -28.31
C GLU A 196 -16.12 26.53 -29.72
N ASN A 197 -16.18 27.80 -30.13
CA ASN A 197 -15.65 28.28 -31.41
C ASN A 197 -16.15 27.51 -32.65
N GLY A 198 -17.40 27.05 -32.60
CA GLY A 198 -18.05 26.32 -33.69
C GLY A 198 -17.57 24.88 -33.86
N ARG A 199 -16.88 24.32 -32.86
CA ARG A 199 -16.37 22.95 -32.88
C ARG A 199 -17.33 21.99 -32.18
N PRO A 200 -17.46 20.74 -32.67
CA PRO A 200 -18.24 19.72 -31.98
C PRO A 200 -17.61 19.42 -30.62
N TRP A 201 -18.47 19.26 -29.61
CA TRP A 201 -18.04 18.88 -28.27
C TRP A 201 -17.57 17.42 -28.23
N VAL A 202 -16.42 17.18 -27.59
CA VAL A 202 -15.84 15.85 -27.38
C VAL A 202 -15.72 15.58 -25.89
N GLU A 203 -16.68 14.83 -25.33
CA GLU A 203 -16.77 14.60 -23.88
C GLU A 203 -15.76 13.55 -23.36
N THR A 204 -15.44 12.53 -24.16
CA THR A 204 -14.77 11.31 -23.67
C THR A 204 -13.33 11.14 -24.14
N TRP A 205 -12.66 12.22 -24.54
CA TRP A 205 -11.28 12.09 -25.01
C TRP A 205 -10.30 11.86 -23.86
N LEU A 206 -9.44 10.85 -24.04
CA LEU A 206 -8.30 10.57 -23.18
C LEU A 206 -7.02 10.52 -24.01
N PRO A 207 -5.95 11.20 -23.56
CA PRO A 207 -4.63 11.01 -24.12
C PRO A 207 -4.19 9.53 -24.08
N ARG A 208 -3.52 9.06 -25.14
CA ARG A 208 -3.05 7.67 -25.29
C ARG A 208 -2.23 7.15 -24.10
N TRP A 209 -1.33 7.97 -23.57
CA TRP A 209 -0.49 7.65 -22.40
C TRP A 209 -1.23 7.60 -21.05
N MET A 210 -2.51 8.00 -21.01
CA MET A 210 -3.36 7.96 -19.80
C MET A 210 -4.22 6.71 -19.76
N LYS A 211 -4.21 5.86 -20.80
CA LYS A 211 -4.97 4.61 -20.82
C LYS A 211 -4.22 3.52 -20.05
N PHE A 212 -4.94 2.45 -19.70
CA PHE A 212 -4.34 1.18 -19.27
C PHE A 212 -4.64 0.09 -20.32
N PRO A 213 -3.63 -0.48 -21.00
CA PRO A 213 -2.20 -0.14 -20.91
C PRO A 213 -1.91 1.20 -21.58
N ALA A 214 -0.88 1.90 -21.12
CA ALA A 214 -0.50 3.18 -21.70
C ALA A 214 0.00 3.02 -23.15
N GLU A 215 -0.48 3.87 -24.05
CA GLU A 215 -0.11 3.89 -25.47
C GLU A 215 0.79 5.10 -25.78
N SER A 216 1.79 4.90 -26.64
CA SER A 216 2.74 5.96 -27.05
C SER A 216 2.16 6.87 -28.14
N TYR A 217 2.49 8.16 -28.06
CA TYR A 217 2.27 9.11 -29.16
C TYR A 217 3.39 9.10 -30.20
N THR A 218 4.61 8.72 -29.79
CA THR A 218 5.77 8.68 -30.67
C THR A 218 6.54 7.37 -30.49
N SER A 219 7.32 6.98 -31.48
CA SER A 219 8.26 5.84 -31.39
C SER A 219 9.51 6.17 -30.57
N ARG A 220 9.67 7.41 -30.08
CA ARG A 220 10.78 7.79 -29.21
C ARG A 220 10.55 7.19 -27.82
N SER A 221 11.50 6.39 -27.34
CA SER A 221 11.46 5.58 -26.12
C SER A 221 11.41 6.36 -24.78
N GLY A 222 10.76 7.52 -24.74
CA GLY A 222 10.67 8.37 -23.55
C GLY A 222 9.39 9.21 -23.45
N SER A 223 8.44 9.06 -24.38
CA SER A 223 7.15 9.77 -24.36
C SER A 223 6.01 8.96 -23.74
N ALA A 224 6.12 7.63 -23.65
CA ALA A 224 5.28 6.81 -22.78
C ALA A 224 5.89 6.75 -21.35
N PRO A 225 5.07 6.49 -20.31
CA PRO A 225 5.59 6.11 -19.01
C PRO A 225 6.67 5.03 -19.19
N ARG A 226 7.84 5.21 -18.57
CA ARG A 226 9.08 4.42 -18.80
C ARG A 226 8.96 2.89 -18.57
N SER A 227 7.78 2.35 -18.27
CA SER A 227 7.58 1.00 -17.73
C SER A 227 6.85 0.00 -18.64
N VAL A 228 6.40 0.38 -19.84
CA VAL A 228 5.29 -0.38 -20.48
C VAL A 228 5.70 -1.55 -21.38
N ASP A 229 6.86 -1.56 -22.05
CA ASP A 229 6.96 -2.47 -23.21
C ASP A 229 7.26 -3.95 -22.91
N THR A 230 7.59 -4.37 -21.68
CA THR A 230 7.98 -5.79 -21.45
C THR A 230 7.38 -6.45 -20.21
N SER A 231 6.96 -5.69 -19.20
CA SER A 231 6.57 -6.24 -17.89
C SER A 231 5.07 -6.40 -17.70
N ALA A 232 4.24 -5.44 -18.12
CA ALA A 232 2.78 -5.51 -17.98
C ALA A 232 2.15 -6.60 -18.85
N ALA A 233 2.62 -6.78 -20.09
CA ALA A 233 2.23 -7.88 -20.96
C ALA A 233 2.66 -9.26 -20.38
N ALA A 234 3.83 -9.33 -19.74
CA ALA A 234 4.31 -10.54 -19.08
C ALA A 234 3.52 -10.90 -17.82
N VAL A 235 3.04 -9.90 -17.05
CA VAL A 235 2.15 -10.13 -15.90
C VAL A 235 0.77 -10.61 -16.38
N ARG A 236 0.19 -10.02 -17.44
CA ARG A 236 -1.04 -10.51 -18.07
C ARG A 236 -0.91 -11.98 -18.51
N ALA A 237 0.20 -12.34 -19.17
CA ALA A 237 0.43 -13.70 -19.64
C ALA A 237 0.50 -14.73 -18.49
N ARG A 238 0.96 -14.32 -17.29
CA ARG A 238 1.09 -15.22 -16.13
C ARG A 238 -0.16 -15.31 -15.27
N ILE A 239 -0.94 -14.23 -15.13
CA ILE A 239 -2.16 -14.22 -14.32
C ILE A 239 -3.30 -14.95 -15.04
N VAL A 240 -3.40 -14.84 -16.38
CA VAL A 240 -4.45 -15.52 -17.17
C VAL A 240 -4.21 -17.03 -17.30
N ASP A 241 -2.94 -17.47 -17.32
CA ASP A 241 -2.58 -18.90 -17.41
C ASP A 241 -2.76 -19.65 -16.07
N GLN A 242 -2.99 -18.92 -14.98
CA GLN A 242 -3.39 -19.46 -13.67
C GLN A 242 -4.88 -19.19 -13.40
N GLY A 243 -5.76 -19.70 -14.25
CA GLY A 243 -7.16 -19.91 -13.87
C GLY A 243 -7.25 -20.76 -12.59
N PRO A 244 -8.33 -20.65 -11.78
CA PRO A 244 -8.40 -21.32 -10.50
C PRO A 244 -8.32 -22.83 -10.75
N SER A 245 -7.18 -23.43 -10.40
CA SER A 245 -7.06 -24.87 -10.32
C SER A 245 -8.01 -25.28 -9.20
N GLY A 246 -9.14 -25.89 -9.56
CA GLY A 246 -10.21 -26.25 -8.65
C GLY A 246 -9.69 -26.95 -7.40
N GLY A 247 -9.73 -26.24 -6.28
CA GLY A 247 -9.55 -26.77 -4.93
C GLY A 247 -10.71 -26.26 -4.09
N SER A 248 -11.85 -26.92 -4.21
CA SER A 248 -12.98 -26.75 -3.30
C SER A 248 -12.50 -27.04 -1.87
N LEU A 249 -12.17 -26.00 -1.10
CA LEU A 249 -12.13 -26.10 0.35
C LEU A 249 -13.57 -25.96 0.84
N ASP A 250 -14.28 -27.08 0.76
CA ASP A 250 -15.60 -27.32 1.32
C ASP A 250 -15.49 -27.15 2.86
N TYR A 251 -15.69 -25.92 3.36
CA TYR A 251 -15.87 -25.67 4.79
C TYR A 251 -17.25 -26.16 5.20
N ARG A 252 -17.41 -27.49 5.26
CA ARG A 252 -18.63 -28.14 5.75
C ARG A 252 -18.40 -28.69 7.14
N ARG A 253 -19.03 -28.03 8.12
CA ARG A 253 -19.45 -28.50 9.44
C ARG A 253 -18.87 -29.84 9.91
N SER A 254 -17.95 -29.79 10.86
CA SER A 254 -17.84 -30.83 11.89
C SER A 254 -17.99 -30.21 13.27
N GLY A 255 -19.25 -30.00 13.67
CA GLY A 255 -19.59 -29.89 15.08
C GLY A 255 -19.35 -31.25 15.74
N ARG A 256 -18.26 -31.36 16.52
CA ARG A 256 -18.19 -32.29 17.65
C ARG A 256 -17.51 -31.57 18.81
N ALA A 257 -18.34 -31.11 19.74
CA ALA A 257 -17.93 -30.76 21.08
C ALA A 257 -17.18 -31.94 21.70
N ARG A 258 -15.86 -31.81 21.89
CA ARG A 258 -15.11 -32.70 22.78
C ARG A 258 -15.23 -32.14 24.19
N ARG A 259 -16.07 -32.80 24.99
CA ARG A 259 -16.11 -32.64 26.46
C ARG A 259 -14.73 -32.98 27.01
N TYR A 260 -14.10 -32.04 27.71
CA TYR A 260 -12.97 -32.34 28.58
C TYR A 260 -13.51 -33.03 29.84
N GLY A 261 -13.24 -34.33 29.96
CA GLY A 261 -13.31 -35.06 31.24
C GLY A 261 -11.92 -35.14 31.87
N PRO A 262 -11.80 -35.23 33.20
CA PRO A 262 -10.52 -35.16 33.89
C PRO A 262 -9.68 -36.42 33.64
N ARG A 263 -8.46 -36.24 33.11
CA ARG A 263 -7.48 -37.34 32.98
C ARG A 263 -6.98 -37.75 34.37
N ARG A 264 -7.21 -39.00 34.74
CA ARG A 264 -6.52 -39.67 35.86
C ARG A 264 -5.03 -39.84 35.51
N LEU A 265 -4.16 -39.37 36.40
CA LEU A 265 -2.72 -39.65 36.38
C LEU A 265 -2.47 -41.10 36.85
N PRO A 266 -1.50 -41.83 36.27
CA PRO A 266 -1.08 -43.10 36.83
C PRO A 266 -0.20 -42.90 38.08
N ILE A 267 -0.58 -43.59 39.15
CA ILE A 267 0.11 -43.68 40.43
C ILE A 267 1.27 -44.69 40.30
N GLY A 268 2.48 -44.28 40.71
CA GLY A 268 3.42 -45.16 41.42
C GLY A 268 4.63 -45.70 40.67
N ARG A 269 5.81 -45.11 40.95
CA ARG A 269 6.92 -45.87 41.56
C ARG A 269 7.81 -44.93 42.39
N LEU A 270 7.99 -45.32 43.65
CA LEU A 270 8.85 -44.71 44.66
C LEU A 270 10.31 -45.19 44.49
N VAL A 271 11.23 -44.59 45.28
CA VAL A 271 12.63 -44.96 45.59
C VAL A 271 13.66 -44.23 44.68
N GLU A 272 14.60 -43.37 45.13
CA GLU A 272 15.18 -43.02 46.45
C GLU A 272 15.85 -41.61 46.42
N PRO A 273 16.09 -40.92 47.57
CA PRO A 273 16.67 -39.56 47.60
C PRO A 273 18.02 -39.44 48.35
N VAL A 274 19.08 -38.86 47.77
CA VAL A 274 20.31 -38.44 48.50
C VAL A 274 21.13 -37.41 47.67
N PRO A 275 21.90 -36.44 48.21
CA PRO A 275 21.85 -35.72 49.50
C PRO A 275 21.83 -34.17 49.35
N ARG A 276 21.47 -33.49 50.46
CA ARG A 276 21.68 -32.04 50.68
C ARG A 276 23.17 -31.70 50.77
N ALA A 277 23.60 -30.70 50.00
CA ALA A 277 24.84 -29.97 50.28
C ALA A 277 24.57 -28.84 51.30
N ARG A 278 25.51 -28.69 52.23
CA ARG A 278 25.49 -27.84 53.42
C ARG A 278 25.52 -26.34 53.08
N ASN A 279 24.90 -25.56 53.96
CA ASN A 279 25.15 -24.14 54.16
C ASN A 279 26.64 -23.88 54.43
N SER A 280 27.15 -22.79 53.86
CA SER A 280 28.25 -22.01 54.43
C SER A 280 27.82 -20.54 54.47
N ASP A 281 28.11 -19.95 55.62
CA ASP A 281 27.64 -18.68 56.14
C ASP A 281 28.14 -17.43 55.41
N ALA A 282 27.44 -16.34 55.75
CA ALA A 282 27.95 -14.97 55.93
C ALA A 282 28.36 -14.17 54.68
N SER A 283 27.55 -13.17 54.35
CA SER A 283 27.83 -11.78 54.79
C SER A 283 26.83 -10.81 54.15
N SER A 284 26.04 -10.14 55.00
CA SER A 284 25.30 -8.92 54.64
C SER A 284 26.28 -7.80 54.28
N PRO A 285 25.84 -6.80 53.49
CA PRO A 285 25.90 -5.46 54.05
C PRO A 285 24.63 -4.62 53.78
N HIS A 286 24.23 -3.95 54.87
CA HIS A 286 23.64 -2.62 54.96
C HIS A 286 22.72 -2.10 53.84
N PHE A 287 21.44 -2.03 54.21
CA PHE A 287 20.51 -1.00 53.75
C PHE A 287 21.02 0.39 54.19
N GLY A 288 21.29 1.26 53.21
CA GLY A 288 21.45 2.70 53.40
C GLY A 288 20.47 3.43 52.48
N SER A 289 19.42 4.02 53.08
CA SER A 289 18.53 4.97 52.41
C SER A 289 19.27 6.26 52.02
N PRO A 290 19.02 6.85 50.86
CA PRO A 290 19.32 8.26 50.62
C PRO A 290 18.05 9.11 50.66
N ALA A 291 18.07 10.16 51.47
CA ALA A 291 17.20 11.33 51.36
C ALA A 291 18.08 12.59 51.46
N PRO A 292 17.59 13.80 51.14
CA PRO A 292 17.35 14.26 49.78
C PRO A 292 18.13 15.56 49.44
N ARG A 293 18.13 15.91 48.14
CA ARG A 293 18.21 17.25 47.51
C ARG A 293 19.19 18.30 48.10
N ARG A 294 20.11 18.78 47.24
CA ARG A 294 20.47 20.20 47.17
C ARG A 294 20.39 20.71 45.74
N VAL A 295 19.66 21.82 45.61
CA VAL A 295 19.57 22.76 44.49
C VAL A 295 20.56 23.89 44.78
N ALA A 296 21.26 24.39 43.75
CA ALA A 296 21.95 25.69 43.62
C ALA A 296 23.09 25.50 42.59
N CYS A 297 23.36 26.34 41.60
CA CYS A 297 22.81 27.61 41.10
C CYS A 297 23.06 27.61 39.58
#